data_AF-A0A8H5T9N6-F1
#
_entry.id   AF-A0A8H5T9N6-F1
#
_cell.length_a   1.000
_cell.length_b   1.000
_cell.length_c   1.000
_cell.angle_alpha   90.00
_cell.angle_beta   90.00
_cell.angle_gamma   90.00
#
_symmetry.space_group_name_H-M   'P 1'
#
loop_
_entity.id
_entity.type
_entity.pdbx_description
1 polymer ?
#
loop_
_entity_poly.entity_id
_entity_poly.type
_entity_poly.pdbx_seq_one_letter_code
_entity_poly.pdbx_strand_id
1 'polypeptide(L)'
;MGNPDIETSSAVAQRVSVEITKTQVGVGREQLSDALPPHADYEGGHRWDPSATWTPEEERRAVRKTDLKLLSWLCLMFFGLQLDRGNISNALADDLLTDLGLTTDDYNNGTTIQVLCFLLAEFPVQFLTKRYGFKHVLPTLMVCWGIVSTFQAFMTGRAAFYVTRALIGTFEGGFIPGVILMATYFYTSKELSIRLAAFWSTLNIARVISALLAAGLIEMRGVNGHPGWFWLLLLEGLLTVVIGLVSMAYLPTSPTGTKSLIWRKSWYTEREEVIMINRILRDDPAKGLTALKEPATWQDVKNAWSDPSLWGLYFIGLVAYIPAAPVQAYLTLTLKRVGKFSTLASNLLTAPSAALQIVTMLALAYSSEYFNERTFHCLFGEIWSLPLLTALLTLPDEGREWGRFSIITLISGYPYFHPLVSSWISENSFDVKKRAIAAATYNVIVQMGSVTSSQIYRKWDAPYYKNGNKVLISILCLSVVAFLAQRFWLIHLNKKKIEQWEQMTAEQKLEYQTDKEQREIDGNKRLDFRFAY
;
A
#
# COMPACT_ATOMS: atom_id res chain seq x y z
N MET A 1 3.49 -43.41 45.52
CA MET A 1 3.78 -43.69 44.09
C MET A 1 3.67 -42.37 43.36
N GLY A 2 4.81 -41.69 43.21
CA GLY A 2 4.92 -40.36 42.59
C GLY A 2 5.07 -40.49 41.08
N ASN A 3 4.40 -39.61 40.35
CA ASN A 3 4.36 -39.55 38.89
C ASN A 3 5.51 -38.65 38.40
N PRO A 4 6.30 -39.05 37.39
CA PRO A 4 7.50 -38.35 36.99
C PRO A 4 7.22 -37.23 35.95
N ASP A 5 8.08 -36.20 36.03
CA ASP A 5 8.61 -35.38 34.94
C ASP A 5 7.73 -34.29 34.31
N ILE A 6 7.62 -33.19 35.05
CA ILE A 6 7.58 -31.82 34.51
C ILE A 6 9.04 -31.38 34.25
N GLU A 7 9.71 -32.00 33.27
CA GLU A 7 11.07 -31.65 32.84
C GLU A 7 11.10 -31.36 31.32
N THR A 8 10.41 -30.32 30.85
CA THR A 8 10.58 -29.88 29.44
C THR A 8 10.62 -28.37 29.20
N SER A 9 10.28 -27.52 30.19
CA SER A 9 10.38 -26.06 30.03
C SER A 9 11.70 -25.46 30.57
N SER A 10 12.24 -26.02 31.65
CA SER A 10 13.43 -25.49 32.32
C SER A 10 14.74 -25.90 31.63
N ALA A 11 14.80 -27.13 31.12
CA ALA A 11 15.98 -27.64 30.42
C ALA A 11 16.19 -26.97 29.04
N VAL A 12 15.12 -26.52 28.38
CA VAL A 12 15.21 -25.75 27.13
C VAL A 12 15.69 -24.32 27.42
N ALA A 13 15.17 -23.67 28.46
CA ALA A 13 15.64 -22.36 28.90
C ALA A 13 17.11 -22.40 29.36
N GLN A 14 17.53 -23.47 30.05
CA GLN A 14 18.92 -23.64 30.49
C GLN A 14 19.87 -24.03 29.34
N ARG A 15 19.44 -24.83 28.34
CA ARG A 15 20.29 -25.14 27.18
C ARG A 15 20.52 -23.91 26.29
N VAL A 16 19.51 -23.06 26.12
CA VAL A 16 19.68 -21.75 25.44
C VAL A 16 20.66 -20.84 26.18
N SER A 17 20.76 -20.94 27.51
CA SER A 17 21.69 -20.12 28.30
C SER A 17 23.16 -20.57 28.28
N VAL A 18 23.45 -21.83 27.94
CA VAL A 18 24.81 -22.40 28.05
C VAL A 18 25.57 -22.38 26.71
N GLU A 19 24.90 -22.26 25.57
CA GLU A 19 25.55 -22.19 24.25
C GLU A 19 25.86 -20.76 23.76
N ILE A 20 25.46 -19.71 24.51
CA ILE A 20 25.89 -18.31 24.27
C ILE A 20 27.32 -18.13 24.81
N THR A 21 28.24 -18.93 24.31
CA THR A 21 29.66 -18.82 24.63
C THR A 21 30.29 -17.86 23.62
N LYS A 22 30.49 -16.59 24.01
CA LYS A 22 31.40 -15.60 23.38
C LYS A 22 31.32 -15.43 21.86
N THR A 23 30.22 -15.79 21.22
CA THR A 23 29.93 -15.46 19.82
C THR A 23 29.00 -14.25 19.82
N GLN A 24 29.28 -13.28 18.93
CA GLN A 24 28.65 -11.96 18.90
C GLN A 24 27.12 -12.05 19.09
N VAL A 25 26.59 -11.34 20.10
CA VAL A 25 25.15 -11.12 20.24
C VAL A 25 24.68 -10.37 18.99
N GLY A 26 24.02 -11.10 18.08
CA GLY A 26 23.70 -10.63 16.74
C GLY A 26 22.72 -9.45 16.76
N VAL A 27 22.84 -8.54 15.81
CA VAL A 27 22.05 -7.30 15.73
C VAL A 27 21.24 -7.25 14.45
N GLY A 28 20.02 -6.71 14.53
CA GLY A 28 19.07 -6.69 13.42
C GLY A 28 18.03 -7.79 13.54
N ARG A 29 16.93 -7.64 12.79
CA ARG A 29 15.74 -8.49 12.94
C ARG A 29 16.01 -9.99 12.78
N GLU A 30 16.83 -10.34 11.80
CA GLU A 30 17.14 -11.73 11.43
C GLU A 30 17.86 -12.49 12.56
N GLN A 31 18.60 -11.77 13.40
CA GLN A 31 19.42 -12.33 14.49
C GLN A 31 18.66 -12.45 15.83
N LEU A 32 17.45 -11.88 15.92
CA LEU A 32 16.63 -11.86 17.14
C LEU A 32 15.63 -13.01 17.22
N SER A 33 15.58 -13.85 16.19
CA SER A 33 14.53 -14.85 15.99
C SER A 33 14.61 -16.05 16.92
N ASP A 34 15.81 -16.42 17.35
CA ASP A 34 16.05 -17.55 18.25
C ASP A 34 15.87 -17.17 19.73
N ALA A 35 15.83 -15.87 20.05
CA ALA A 35 15.88 -15.37 21.41
C ALA A 35 14.50 -15.16 22.07
N LEU A 36 13.41 -15.04 21.29
CA LEU A 36 12.13 -14.54 21.80
C LEU A 36 10.94 -15.41 21.36
N PRO A 37 10.31 -16.17 22.29
CA PRO A 37 9.04 -16.83 21.96
C PRO A 37 7.94 -15.78 21.76
N PRO A 38 6.98 -16.04 20.85
CA PRO A 38 5.85 -15.15 20.63
C PRO A 38 4.99 -15.00 21.88
N HIS A 39 4.19 -13.95 21.93
CA HIS A 39 3.20 -13.71 22.95
C HIS A 39 2.25 -14.91 23.08
N ALA A 40 1.79 -15.21 24.30
CA ALA A 40 0.94 -16.38 24.57
C ALA A 40 -0.32 -16.42 23.68
N ASP A 41 -0.92 -15.25 23.45
CA ASP A 41 -2.11 -15.08 22.60
C ASP A 41 -1.80 -14.87 21.10
N TYR A 42 -0.57 -15.12 20.65
CA TYR A 42 -0.23 -15.00 19.24
C TYR A 42 -0.98 -16.03 18.40
N GLU A 43 -1.68 -15.57 17.36
CA GLU A 43 -2.46 -16.45 16.48
C GLU A 43 -1.51 -17.33 15.65
N GLY A 44 -1.51 -18.63 15.95
CA GLY A 44 -0.56 -19.59 15.37
C GLY A 44 0.65 -19.91 16.25
N GLY A 45 0.69 -19.41 17.50
CA GLY A 45 1.77 -19.71 18.46
C GLY A 45 1.98 -21.21 18.71
N HIS A 46 0.92 -22.02 18.60
CA HIS A 46 0.99 -23.49 18.69
C HIS A 46 1.81 -24.17 17.56
N ARG A 47 2.15 -23.44 16.48
CA ARG A 47 3.01 -23.90 15.38
C ARG A 47 4.39 -23.26 15.40
N TRP A 48 4.68 -22.43 16.40
CA TRP A 48 6.01 -21.85 16.58
C TRP A 48 6.98 -22.94 17.06
N ASP A 49 8.09 -23.07 16.37
CA ASP A 49 9.17 -24.00 16.68
C ASP A 49 10.49 -23.36 16.24
N PRO A 50 11.30 -22.84 17.19
CA PRO A 50 12.56 -22.17 16.87
C PRO A 50 13.55 -23.12 16.19
N SER A 51 13.43 -24.43 16.42
CA SER A 51 14.30 -25.46 15.84
C SER A 51 13.86 -25.93 14.45
N ALA A 52 12.67 -25.50 13.97
CA ALA A 52 12.13 -25.94 12.70
C ALA A 52 13.03 -25.50 11.53
N THR A 53 13.48 -26.47 10.73
CA THR A 53 14.19 -26.21 9.47
C THR A 53 13.34 -26.69 8.30
N TRP A 54 13.52 -26.11 7.13
CA TRP A 54 12.81 -26.45 5.90
C TRP A 54 13.66 -26.16 4.67
N THR A 55 13.35 -26.81 3.55
CA THR A 55 14.06 -26.52 2.30
C THR A 55 13.51 -25.27 1.60
N PRO A 56 14.31 -24.57 0.77
CA PRO A 56 13.82 -23.44 -0.01
C PRO A 56 12.64 -23.78 -0.93
N GLU A 57 12.52 -25.04 -1.37
CA GLU A 57 11.40 -25.52 -2.19
C GLU A 57 10.11 -25.63 -1.40
N GLU A 58 10.17 -26.11 -0.14
CA GLU A 58 9.00 -26.16 0.76
C GLU A 58 8.46 -24.75 1.02
N GLU A 59 9.36 -23.81 1.34
CA GLU A 59 8.99 -22.41 1.55
C GLU A 59 8.38 -21.80 0.29
N ARG A 60 9.02 -21.97 -0.87
CA ARG A 60 8.51 -21.45 -2.14
C ARG A 60 7.13 -22.03 -2.49
N ARG A 61 6.85 -23.28 -2.14
CA ARG A 61 5.53 -23.90 -2.33
C ARG A 61 4.47 -23.23 -1.44
N ALA A 62 4.79 -23.01 -0.16
CA ALA A 62 3.88 -22.33 0.77
C ALA A 62 3.61 -20.89 0.32
N VAL A 63 4.65 -20.13 -0.05
CA VAL A 63 4.52 -18.74 -0.54
C VAL A 63 3.69 -18.67 -1.82
N ARG A 64 3.91 -19.57 -2.80
CA ARG A 64 3.09 -19.63 -4.02
C ARG A 64 1.61 -19.88 -3.73
N LYS A 65 1.29 -20.71 -2.72
CA LYS A 65 -0.11 -20.89 -2.29
C LYS A 65 -0.68 -19.58 -1.73
N THR A 66 0.09 -18.85 -0.92
CA THR A 66 -0.28 -17.51 -0.44
C THR A 66 -0.53 -16.56 -1.61
N ASP A 67 0.33 -16.54 -2.61
CA ASP A 67 0.18 -15.64 -3.77
C ASP A 67 -1.08 -15.95 -4.58
N LEU A 68 -1.33 -17.23 -4.85
CA LEU A 68 -2.48 -17.65 -5.64
C LEU A 68 -3.80 -17.49 -4.91
N LYS A 69 -3.82 -17.58 -3.57
CA LYS A 69 -5.05 -17.53 -2.78
C LYS A 69 -5.30 -16.17 -2.15
N LEU A 70 -4.28 -15.55 -1.57
CA LEU A 70 -4.39 -14.29 -0.85
C LEU A 70 -4.16 -13.11 -1.77
N LEU A 71 -2.99 -13.02 -2.40
CA LEU A 71 -2.60 -11.85 -3.20
C LEU A 71 -3.56 -11.63 -4.37
N SER A 72 -3.89 -12.69 -5.13
CA SER A 72 -4.86 -12.62 -6.23
C SER A 72 -6.21 -12.06 -5.78
N TRP A 73 -6.67 -12.45 -4.58
CA TRP A 73 -7.93 -11.98 -4.01
C TRP A 73 -7.84 -10.54 -3.52
N LEU A 74 -6.72 -10.16 -2.90
CA LEU A 74 -6.45 -8.78 -2.52
C LEU A 74 -6.41 -7.86 -3.75
N CYS A 75 -5.81 -8.32 -4.86
CA CYS A 75 -5.87 -7.63 -6.14
C CYS A 75 -7.32 -7.51 -6.64
N LEU A 76 -8.14 -8.56 -6.56
CA LEU A 76 -9.55 -8.48 -6.96
C LEU A 76 -10.35 -7.49 -6.10
N MET A 77 -10.11 -7.45 -4.79
CA MET A 77 -10.76 -6.46 -3.92
C MET A 77 -10.30 -5.03 -4.27
N PHE A 78 -9.01 -4.84 -4.55
CA PHE A 78 -8.48 -3.55 -4.98
C PHE A 78 -8.97 -3.14 -6.37
N PHE A 79 -9.19 -4.10 -7.26
CA PHE A 79 -9.87 -3.86 -8.53
C PHE A 79 -11.26 -3.27 -8.32
N GLY A 80 -12.07 -3.85 -7.40
CA GLY A 80 -13.37 -3.29 -7.03
C GLY A 80 -13.28 -1.85 -6.52
N LEU A 81 -12.32 -1.57 -5.64
CA LEU A 81 -12.05 -0.19 -5.18
C LEU A 81 -11.73 0.77 -6.34
N GLN A 82 -10.89 0.36 -7.29
CA GLN A 82 -10.50 1.22 -8.41
C GLN A 82 -11.63 1.42 -9.43
N LEU A 83 -12.47 0.41 -9.60
CA LEU A 83 -13.65 0.46 -10.46
C LEU A 83 -14.64 1.51 -9.92
N ASP A 84 -14.95 1.49 -8.62
CA ASP A 84 -15.81 2.51 -7.99
C ASP A 84 -15.20 3.92 -8.00
N ARG A 85 -13.86 4.06 -7.97
CA ARG A 85 -13.21 5.37 -8.09
C ARG A 85 -13.29 5.93 -9.52
N GLY A 86 -13.20 5.05 -10.52
CA GLY A 86 -13.29 5.42 -11.92
C GLY A 86 -14.72 5.71 -12.38
N ASN A 87 -15.72 5.12 -11.72
CA ASN A 87 -17.11 5.12 -12.17
C ASN A 87 -17.66 6.53 -12.44
N ILE A 88 -17.38 7.50 -11.58
CA ILE A 88 -17.91 8.85 -11.71
C ILE A 88 -17.27 9.61 -12.87
N SER A 89 -15.97 9.36 -13.12
CA SER A 89 -15.27 9.94 -14.26
C SER A 89 -15.77 9.35 -15.58
N ASN A 90 -16.20 8.08 -15.58
CA ASN A 90 -16.81 7.45 -16.74
C ASN A 90 -18.26 7.90 -16.94
N ALA A 91 -19.02 8.08 -15.85
CA ALA A 91 -20.38 8.62 -15.88
C ALA A 91 -20.41 10.06 -16.41
N LEU A 92 -19.36 10.86 -16.15
CA LEU A 92 -19.16 12.18 -16.76
C LEU A 92 -18.97 12.15 -18.29
N ALA A 93 -18.55 11.02 -18.86
CA ALA A 93 -18.45 10.88 -20.31
C ALA A 93 -19.83 10.71 -20.98
N ASP A 94 -20.85 10.36 -20.18
CA ASP A 94 -22.27 10.44 -20.52
C ASP A 94 -22.87 11.78 -20.00
N ASP A 95 -24.18 11.99 -20.09
CA ASP A 95 -24.82 13.26 -19.71
C ASP A 95 -25.14 13.41 -18.20
N LEU A 96 -24.36 12.79 -17.29
CA LEU A 96 -24.62 12.78 -15.84
C LEU A 96 -24.94 14.17 -15.25
N LEU A 97 -24.11 15.18 -15.56
CA LEU A 97 -24.27 16.52 -15.00
C LEU A 97 -25.56 17.19 -15.50
N THR A 98 -25.87 17.05 -16.79
CA THR A 98 -27.08 17.61 -17.39
C THR A 98 -28.32 16.93 -16.82
N ASP A 99 -28.31 15.59 -16.75
CA ASP A 99 -29.43 14.78 -16.27
C ASP A 99 -29.76 15.07 -14.79
N LEU A 100 -28.76 15.41 -13.97
CA LEU A 100 -28.93 15.72 -12.55
C LEU A 100 -29.02 17.23 -12.23
N GLY A 101 -28.88 18.09 -13.23
CA GLY A 101 -28.82 19.54 -13.05
C GLY A 101 -27.63 20.00 -12.21
N LEU A 102 -26.49 19.32 -12.32
CA LEU A 102 -25.25 19.63 -11.60
C LEU A 102 -24.32 20.49 -12.44
N THR A 103 -23.56 21.34 -11.77
CA THR A 103 -22.47 22.09 -12.41
C THR A 103 -21.15 21.35 -12.29
N THR A 104 -20.16 21.74 -13.10
CA THR A 104 -18.77 21.27 -12.95
C THR A 104 -18.20 21.60 -11.56
N ASP A 105 -18.62 22.72 -10.97
CA ASP A 105 -18.22 23.08 -9.61
C ASP A 105 -18.80 22.12 -8.59
N ASP A 106 -20.05 21.70 -8.76
CA ASP A 106 -20.65 20.67 -7.92
C ASP A 106 -19.88 19.34 -8.03
N TYR A 107 -19.53 18.91 -9.25
CA TYR A 107 -18.69 17.72 -9.44
C TYR A 107 -17.34 17.82 -8.70
N ASN A 108 -16.65 18.96 -8.82
CA ASN A 108 -15.37 19.19 -8.16
C ASN A 108 -15.49 19.20 -6.63
N ASN A 109 -16.54 19.83 -6.11
CA ASN A 109 -16.87 19.84 -4.69
C ASN A 109 -17.15 18.43 -4.17
N GLY A 110 -17.96 17.64 -4.89
CA GLY A 110 -18.24 16.25 -4.54
C GLY A 110 -16.98 15.38 -4.52
N THR A 111 -16.08 15.55 -5.49
CA THR A 111 -14.78 14.87 -5.51
C THR A 111 -13.93 15.25 -4.30
N THR A 112 -13.90 16.54 -3.95
CA THR A 112 -13.20 17.05 -2.76
C THR A 112 -13.77 16.47 -1.46
N ILE A 113 -15.10 16.45 -1.33
CA ILE A 113 -15.80 15.86 -0.18
C ILE A 113 -15.44 14.38 -0.02
N GLN A 114 -15.43 13.59 -1.10
CA GLN A 114 -15.02 12.18 -1.02
C GLN A 114 -13.59 12.06 -0.51
N VAL A 115 -12.64 12.83 -1.05
CA VAL A 115 -11.24 12.79 -0.60
C VAL A 115 -11.12 13.17 0.87
N LEU A 116 -11.78 14.23 1.34
CA LEU A 116 -11.76 14.61 2.74
C LEU A 116 -12.30 13.51 3.66
N CYS A 117 -13.43 12.90 3.30
CA CYS A 117 -14.02 11.81 4.09
C CYS A 117 -13.14 10.56 4.08
N PHE A 118 -12.51 10.25 2.95
CA PHE A 118 -11.53 9.17 2.82
C PHE A 118 -10.34 9.36 3.76
N LEU A 119 -9.74 10.56 3.75
CA LEU A 119 -8.61 10.90 4.62
C LEU A 119 -8.97 10.82 6.11
N LEU A 120 -10.17 11.29 6.48
CA LEU A 120 -10.63 11.26 7.87
C LEU A 120 -10.90 9.83 8.36
N ALA A 121 -11.35 8.93 7.49
CA ALA A 121 -11.69 7.55 7.85
C ALA A 121 -10.47 6.61 7.97
N GLU A 122 -9.33 6.96 7.37
CA GLU A 122 -8.08 6.18 7.41
C GLU A 122 -7.71 5.71 8.82
N PHE A 123 -7.65 6.64 9.77
CA PHE A 123 -7.25 6.35 11.16
C PHE A 123 -8.32 5.57 11.95
N PRO A 124 -9.60 6.01 12.00
CA PRO A 124 -10.71 5.25 12.62
C PRO A 124 -10.73 3.78 12.19
N VAL A 125 -10.55 3.52 10.90
CA VAL A 125 -10.58 2.17 10.36
C VAL A 125 -9.39 1.34 10.84
N GLN A 126 -8.20 1.92 11.07
CA GLN A 126 -7.09 1.16 11.66
C GLN A 126 -7.41 0.67 13.07
N PHE A 127 -8.07 1.50 13.90
CA PHE A 127 -8.51 1.10 15.23
C PHE A 127 -9.55 -0.03 15.17
N LEU A 128 -10.54 0.09 14.28
CA LEU A 128 -11.55 -0.94 14.06
C LEU A 128 -10.92 -2.25 13.58
N THR A 129 -9.97 -2.15 12.65
CA THR A 129 -9.29 -3.31 12.07
C THR A 129 -8.46 -4.05 13.10
N LYS A 130 -7.79 -3.34 14.01
CA LYS A 130 -7.05 -3.99 15.10
C LYS A 130 -7.97 -4.62 16.14
N ARG A 131 -9.13 -4.01 16.43
CA ARG A 131 -10.10 -4.52 17.41
C ARG A 131 -10.90 -5.72 16.90
N TYR A 132 -11.38 -5.67 15.66
CA TYR A 132 -12.30 -6.66 15.09
C TYR A 132 -11.66 -7.61 14.07
N GLY A 133 -10.44 -7.31 13.61
CA GLY A 133 -9.68 -8.11 12.65
C GLY A 133 -9.98 -7.79 11.18
N PHE A 134 -8.96 -7.92 10.33
CA PHE A 134 -9.01 -7.64 8.88
C PHE A 134 -10.11 -8.43 8.16
N LYS A 135 -10.30 -9.71 8.55
CA LYS A 135 -11.31 -10.61 7.98
C LYS A 135 -12.73 -10.04 8.03
N HIS A 136 -13.05 -9.27 9.07
CA HIS A 136 -14.38 -8.72 9.25
C HIS A 136 -14.47 -7.28 8.73
N VAL A 137 -13.47 -6.46 9.04
CA VAL A 137 -13.52 -5.02 8.72
C VAL A 137 -13.39 -4.75 7.22
N LEU A 138 -12.38 -5.34 6.54
CA LEU A 138 -12.14 -5.03 5.12
C LEU A 138 -13.32 -5.40 4.22
N PRO A 139 -13.94 -6.60 4.35
CA PRO A 139 -15.12 -6.92 3.54
C PRO A 139 -16.36 -6.12 3.93
N THR A 140 -16.52 -5.76 5.21
CA THR A 140 -17.66 -4.93 5.65
C THR A 140 -17.59 -3.55 5.03
N LEU A 141 -16.41 -2.92 5.05
CA LEU A 141 -16.20 -1.66 4.33
C LEU A 141 -16.56 -1.81 2.86
N MET A 142 -16.10 -2.90 2.21
CA MET A 142 -16.36 -3.18 0.80
C MET A 142 -17.84 -3.29 0.45
N VAL A 143 -18.58 -4.03 1.27
CA VAL A 143 -20.04 -4.13 1.12
C VAL A 143 -20.69 -2.76 1.34
N CYS A 144 -20.28 -2.01 2.36
CA CYS A 144 -20.85 -0.68 2.62
C CYS A 144 -20.62 0.30 1.47
N TRP A 145 -19.38 0.48 0.98
CA TRP A 145 -19.14 1.40 -0.13
C TRP A 145 -19.75 0.90 -1.44
N GLY A 146 -19.74 -0.42 -1.69
CA GLY A 146 -20.37 -1.02 -2.86
C GLY A 146 -21.90 -0.80 -2.86
N ILE A 147 -22.56 -0.92 -1.71
CA ILE A 147 -23.99 -0.62 -1.56
C ILE A 147 -24.23 0.86 -1.87
N VAL A 148 -23.45 1.77 -1.29
CA VAL A 148 -23.61 3.21 -1.58
C VAL A 148 -23.36 3.51 -3.05
N SER A 149 -22.35 2.90 -3.68
CA SER A 149 -22.04 3.01 -5.11
C SER A 149 -23.20 2.53 -5.98
N THR A 150 -23.80 1.39 -5.63
CA THR A 150 -24.99 0.83 -6.30
C THR A 150 -26.18 1.78 -6.21
N PHE A 151 -26.48 2.27 -5.00
CA PHE A 151 -27.60 3.18 -4.77
C PHE A 151 -27.36 4.60 -5.28
N GLN A 152 -26.10 4.96 -5.56
CA GLN A 152 -25.76 6.22 -6.20
C GLN A 152 -26.42 6.36 -7.58
N ALA A 153 -26.72 5.26 -8.27
CA ALA A 153 -27.49 5.28 -9.51
C ALA A 153 -28.85 5.99 -9.36
N PHE A 154 -29.47 5.94 -8.18
CA PHE A 154 -30.77 6.55 -7.89
C PHE A 154 -30.69 7.98 -7.34
N MET A 155 -29.51 8.61 -7.36
CA MET A 155 -29.36 9.96 -6.81
C MET A 155 -30.12 10.99 -7.63
N THR A 156 -30.72 11.97 -6.93
CA THR A 156 -31.41 13.10 -7.55
C THR A 156 -30.92 14.40 -6.96
N GLY A 157 -30.26 15.21 -7.80
CA GLY A 157 -29.76 16.53 -7.44
C GLY A 157 -28.51 16.55 -6.56
N ARG A 158 -28.08 17.76 -6.23
CA ARG A 158 -26.78 18.07 -5.60
C ARG A 158 -26.58 17.50 -4.21
N ALA A 159 -27.62 17.54 -3.36
CA ALA A 159 -27.50 17.07 -1.98
C ALA A 159 -27.25 15.56 -1.93
N ALA A 160 -28.01 14.79 -2.73
CA ALA A 160 -27.83 13.34 -2.84
C ALA A 160 -26.42 13.01 -3.35
N PHE A 161 -25.96 13.71 -4.39
CA PHE A 161 -24.60 13.56 -4.90
C PHE A 161 -23.55 13.77 -3.79
N TYR A 162 -23.57 14.89 -3.06
CA TYR A 162 -22.59 15.14 -1.99
C TYR A 162 -22.62 14.10 -0.88
N VAL A 163 -23.81 13.64 -0.47
CA VAL A 163 -23.95 12.63 0.57
C VAL A 163 -23.37 11.29 0.11
N THR A 164 -23.66 10.83 -1.11
CA THR A 164 -23.08 9.58 -1.61
C THR A 164 -21.56 9.68 -1.75
N ARG A 165 -21.03 10.84 -2.19
CA ARG A 165 -19.58 11.09 -2.25
C ARG A 165 -18.92 11.01 -0.88
N ALA A 166 -19.53 11.63 0.14
CA ALA A 166 -19.03 11.56 1.51
C ALA A 166 -19.00 10.12 2.03
N LEU A 167 -20.11 9.38 1.89
CA LEU A 167 -20.25 8.01 2.38
C LEU A 167 -19.28 7.04 1.68
N ILE A 168 -19.15 7.11 0.36
CA ILE A 168 -18.17 6.31 -0.39
C ILE A 168 -16.77 6.61 0.12
N GLY A 169 -16.41 7.89 0.26
CA GLY A 169 -15.11 8.28 0.82
C GLY A 169 -14.86 7.67 2.20
N THR A 170 -15.83 7.81 3.12
CA THR A 170 -15.74 7.27 4.48
C THR A 170 -15.55 5.75 4.51
N PHE A 171 -16.26 5.00 3.66
CA PHE A 171 -16.16 3.54 3.67
C PHE A 171 -14.94 3.01 2.90
N GLU A 172 -14.48 3.70 1.85
CA GLU A 172 -13.23 3.34 1.18
C GLU A 172 -11.99 3.62 2.06
N GLY A 173 -12.09 4.61 2.95
CA GLY A 173 -11.00 5.04 3.82
C GLY A 173 -10.43 3.91 4.66
N GLY A 174 -9.09 3.81 4.72
CA GLY A 174 -8.42 2.80 5.53
C GLY A 174 -8.41 1.37 4.98
N PHE A 175 -9.08 1.11 3.85
CA PHE A 175 -9.02 -0.20 3.17
C PHE A 175 -7.59 -0.54 2.74
N ILE A 176 -6.91 0.38 2.06
CA ILE A 176 -5.55 0.18 1.53
C ILE A 176 -4.54 -0.14 2.66
N PRO A 177 -4.37 0.71 3.70
CA PRO A 177 -3.47 0.39 4.79
C PRO A 177 -3.87 -0.88 5.54
N GLY A 178 -5.18 -1.17 5.65
CA GLY A 178 -5.65 -2.43 6.24
C GLY A 178 -5.26 -3.66 5.43
N VAL A 179 -5.31 -3.60 4.09
CA VAL A 179 -4.81 -4.66 3.20
C VAL A 179 -3.30 -4.83 3.31
N ILE A 180 -2.53 -3.72 3.31
CA ILE A 180 -1.07 -3.78 3.49
C ILE A 180 -0.74 -4.44 4.82
N LEU A 181 -1.39 -4.02 5.89
CA LEU A 181 -1.16 -4.57 7.22
C LEU A 181 -1.50 -6.06 7.26
N MET A 182 -2.63 -6.48 6.68
CA MET A 182 -2.97 -7.90 6.53
C MET A 182 -1.89 -8.67 5.76
N ALA A 183 -1.35 -8.12 4.67
CA ALA A 183 -0.28 -8.75 3.90
C ALA A 183 1.00 -8.97 4.75
N THR A 184 1.30 -8.08 5.71
CA THR A 184 2.47 -8.26 6.62
C THR A 184 2.37 -9.50 7.52
N TYR A 185 1.18 -10.08 7.72
CA TYR A 185 0.96 -11.34 8.47
C TYR A 185 1.18 -12.60 7.63
N PHE A 186 1.37 -12.47 6.32
CA PHE A 186 1.59 -13.60 5.41
C PHE A 186 2.92 -13.53 4.67
N TYR A 187 3.48 -12.33 4.54
CA TYR A 187 4.73 -12.08 3.83
C TYR A 187 5.83 -11.58 4.77
N THR A 188 7.06 -11.98 4.45
CA THR A 188 8.26 -11.39 5.06
C THR A 188 8.45 -9.97 4.53
N SER A 189 9.23 -9.18 5.24
CA SER A 189 9.53 -7.78 4.87
C SER A 189 10.13 -7.70 3.46
N LYS A 190 11.03 -8.64 3.15
CA LYS A 190 11.66 -8.83 1.85
C LYS A 190 10.67 -9.10 0.70
N GLU A 191 9.67 -9.93 0.96
CA GLU A 191 8.67 -10.28 -0.07
C GLU A 191 7.63 -9.19 -0.29
N LEU A 192 7.33 -8.42 0.77
CA LEU A 192 6.22 -7.49 0.79
C LEU A 192 6.30 -6.47 -0.36
N SER A 193 7.46 -5.88 -0.62
CA SER A 193 7.66 -4.86 -1.66
C SER A 193 7.21 -5.33 -3.05
N ILE A 194 7.59 -6.53 -3.46
CA ILE A 194 7.24 -7.11 -4.78
C ILE A 194 5.74 -7.43 -4.83
N ARG A 195 5.17 -7.90 -3.71
CA ARG A 195 3.74 -8.24 -3.63
C ARG A 195 2.85 -7.00 -3.61
N LEU A 196 3.27 -5.94 -2.94
CA LEU A 196 2.64 -4.63 -3.03
C LEU A 196 2.77 -4.07 -4.46
N ALA A 197 3.91 -4.24 -5.13
CA ALA A 197 4.03 -3.84 -6.53
C ALA A 197 2.99 -4.56 -7.42
N ALA A 198 2.82 -5.88 -7.28
CA ALA A 198 1.78 -6.63 -7.98
C ALA A 198 0.35 -6.15 -7.62
N PHE A 199 0.10 -5.83 -6.35
CA PHE A 199 -1.17 -5.25 -5.90
C PHE A 199 -1.45 -3.91 -6.58
N TRP A 200 -0.49 -2.98 -6.58
CA TRP A 200 -0.63 -1.67 -7.23
C TRP A 200 -0.69 -1.78 -8.76
N SER A 201 -0.14 -2.83 -9.39
CA SER A 201 -0.29 -3.06 -10.83
C SER A 201 -1.76 -3.20 -11.23
N THR A 202 -2.60 -3.68 -10.32
CA THR A 202 -4.05 -3.79 -10.53
C THR A 202 -4.70 -2.44 -10.84
N LEU A 203 -4.13 -1.32 -10.39
CA LEU A 203 -4.65 0.02 -10.72
C LEU A 203 -4.69 0.25 -12.24
N ASN A 204 -3.65 -0.14 -12.96
CA ASN A 204 -3.59 0.00 -14.41
C ASN A 204 -4.54 -0.97 -15.12
N ILE A 205 -4.63 -2.21 -14.63
CA ILE A 205 -5.55 -3.22 -15.16
C ILE A 205 -7.01 -2.77 -14.96
N ALA A 206 -7.34 -2.27 -13.77
CA ALA A 206 -8.65 -1.77 -13.42
C ALA A 206 -9.07 -0.58 -14.28
N ARG A 207 -8.16 0.37 -14.55
CA ARG A 207 -8.43 1.50 -15.46
C ARG A 207 -8.85 1.05 -16.85
N VAL A 208 -8.13 0.09 -17.44
CA VAL A 208 -8.44 -0.43 -18.77
C VAL A 208 -9.79 -1.16 -18.78
N ILE A 209 -10.00 -2.07 -17.83
CA ILE A 209 -11.24 -2.85 -17.74
C ILE A 209 -12.44 -1.95 -17.44
N SER A 210 -12.32 -0.99 -16.51
CA SER A 210 -13.39 -0.04 -16.17
C SER A 210 -13.75 0.84 -17.36
N ALA A 211 -12.78 1.31 -18.14
CA ALA A 211 -13.08 2.07 -19.37
C ALA A 211 -13.82 1.21 -20.42
N LEU A 212 -13.47 -0.07 -20.57
CA LEU A 212 -14.16 -1.00 -21.47
C LEU A 212 -15.58 -1.33 -20.99
N LEU A 213 -15.76 -1.57 -19.70
CA LEU A 213 -17.06 -1.78 -19.08
C LEU A 213 -17.95 -0.55 -19.27
N ALA A 214 -17.43 0.64 -18.99
CA ALA A 214 -18.14 1.90 -19.18
C ALA A 214 -18.60 2.09 -20.63
N ALA A 215 -17.73 1.80 -21.62
CA ALA A 215 -18.09 1.90 -23.03
C ALA A 215 -19.28 1.01 -23.41
N GLY A 216 -19.38 -0.20 -22.83
CA GLY A 216 -20.52 -1.08 -23.07
C GLY A 216 -21.77 -0.69 -22.27
N LEU A 217 -21.61 -0.25 -21.02
CA LEU A 217 -22.73 0.06 -20.12
C LEU A 217 -23.43 1.39 -20.48
N ILE A 218 -22.69 2.38 -20.98
CA ILE A 218 -23.27 3.67 -21.39
C ILE A 218 -24.23 3.50 -22.58
N GLU A 219 -23.98 2.53 -23.47
CA GLU A 219 -24.88 2.17 -24.59
C GLU A 219 -26.25 1.65 -24.12
N MET A 220 -26.41 1.32 -22.83
CA MET A 220 -27.71 0.97 -22.24
C MET A 220 -28.61 2.19 -21.97
N ARG A 221 -28.21 3.39 -22.39
CA ARG A 221 -29.05 4.59 -22.31
C ARG A 221 -30.40 4.34 -22.99
N GLY A 222 -31.49 4.60 -22.27
CA GLY A 222 -32.87 4.38 -22.71
C GLY A 222 -33.46 3.02 -22.29
N VAL A 223 -32.64 2.06 -21.84
CA VAL A 223 -33.14 0.80 -21.28
C VAL A 223 -33.91 1.09 -19.98
N ASN A 224 -35.17 0.67 -19.93
CA ASN A 224 -36.13 0.98 -18.86
C ASN A 224 -36.28 2.50 -18.58
N GLY A 225 -36.01 3.37 -19.56
CA GLY A 225 -36.11 4.82 -19.41
C GLY A 225 -35.00 5.46 -18.58
N HIS A 226 -33.94 4.73 -18.24
CA HIS A 226 -32.81 5.25 -17.47
C HIS A 226 -31.64 5.68 -18.37
N PRO A 227 -30.83 6.68 -17.95
CA PRO A 227 -29.62 7.09 -18.67
C PRO A 227 -28.51 6.04 -18.59
N GLY A 228 -27.48 6.15 -19.43
CA GLY A 228 -26.38 5.18 -19.47
C GLY A 228 -25.59 5.13 -18.16
N TRP A 229 -25.30 6.29 -17.56
CA TRP A 229 -24.61 6.40 -16.27
C TRP A 229 -25.35 5.69 -15.12
N PHE A 230 -26.67 5.56 -15.19
CA PHE A 230 -27.46 4.83 -14.18
C PHE A 230 -27.05 3.37 -14.13
N TRP A 231 -27.00 2.71 -15.30
CA TRP A 231 -26.62 1.31 -15.42
C TRP A 231 -25.16 1.08 -15.07
N LEU A 232 -24.30 2.03 -15.45
CA LEU A 232 -22.89 2.02 -15.08
C LEU A 232 -22.74 1.96 -13.56
N LEU A 233 -23.27 2.95 -12.82
CA LEU A 233 -23.13 3.00 -11.36
C LEU A 233 -23.79 1.79 -10.66
N LEU A 234 -24.95 1.36 -11.15
CA LEU A 234 -25.70 0.25 -10.56
C LEU A 234 -24.94 -1.08 -10.67
N LEU A 235 -24.48 -1.43 -11.88
CA LEU A 235 -23.86 -2.74 -12.14
C LEU A 235 -22.43 -2.81 -11.61
N GLU A 236 -21.68 -1.71 -11.74
CA GLU A 236 -20.33 -1.60 -11.18
C GLU A 236 -20.35 -1.68 -9.65
N GLY A 237 -21.24 -0.94 -8.99
CA GLY A 237 -21.43 -1.02 -7.55
C GLY A 237 -21.88 -2.41 -7.10
N LEU A 238 -22.80 -3.06 -7.83
CA LEU A 238 -23.27 -4.41 -7.50
C LEU A 238 -22.14 -5.44 -7.58
N LEU A 239 -21.27 -5.33 -8.60
CA LEU A 239 -20.08 -6.18 -8.71
C LEU A 239 -19.18 -6.03 -7.47
N THR A 240 -18.95 -4.80 -7.01
CA THR A 240 -18.22 -4.54 -5.75
C THR A 240 -18.90 -5.18 -4.55
N VAL A 241 -20.23 -5.07 -4.41
CA VAL A 241 -20.97 -5.71 -3.31
C VAL A 241 -20.77 -7.22 -3.32
N VAL A 242 -20.85 -7.86 -4.48
CA VAL A 242 -20.63 -9.30 -4.62
C VAL A 242 -19.20 -9.66 -4.19
N ILE A 243 -18.18 -8.94 -4.65
CA ILE A 243 -16.80 -9.18 -4.23
C ILE A 243 -16.65 -9.01 -2.71
N GLY A 244 -17.30 -8.00 -2.11
CA GLY A 244 -17.32 -7.78 -0.66
C GLY A 244 -17.96 -8.94 0.11
N LEU A 245 -19.14 -9.41 -0.31
CA LEU A 245 -19.83 -10.54 0.31
C LEU A 245 -19.03 -11.84 0.20
N VAL A 246 -18.43 -12.11 -0.96
CA VAL A 246 -17.55 -13.28 -1.13
C VAL A 246 -16.30 -13.13 -0.26
N SER A 247 -15.75 -11.92 -0.12
CA SER A 247 -14.60 -11.65 0.75
C SER A 247 -14.90 -11.92 2.22
N MET A 248 -16.12 -11.62 2.72
CA MET A 248 -16.54 -11.97 4.09
C MET A 248 -16.44 -13.48 4.36
N ALA A 249 -16.78 -14.28 3.35
CA ALA A 249 -16.79 -15.72 3.44
C ALA A 249 -15.44 -16.37 3.06
N TYR A 250 -14.52 -15.61 2.45
CA TYR A 250 -13.24 -16.10 1.92
C TYR A 250 -12.02 -15.72 2.78
N LEU A 251 -11.92 -14.48 3.26
CA LEU A 251 -10.68 -13.96 3.85
C LEU A 251 -10.23 -14.75 5.09
N PRO A 252 -8.93 -15.07 5.19
CA PRO A 252 -8.35 -15.76 6.35
C PRO A 252 -8.12 -14.79 7.51
N THR A 253 -8.02 -15.30 8.74
CA THR A 253 -7.59 -14.50 9.90
C THR A 253 -6.08 -14.44 10.03
N SER A 254 -5.40 -15.56 9.77
CA SER A 254 -3.94 -15.73 9.87
C SER A 254 -3.47 -16.92 9.03
N PRO A 255 -2.16 -17.19 8.94
CA PRO A 255 -1.64 -18.39 8.27
C PRO A 255 -2.17 -19.72 8.85
N THR A 256 -2.58 -19.75 10.12
CA THR A 256 -3.19 -20.95 10.74
C THR A 256 -4.73 -20.91 10.74
N GLY A 257 -5.31 -19.73 10.51
CA GLY A 257 -6.75 -19.48 10.44
C GLY A 257 -7.28 -19.32 9.02
N THR A 258 -6.90 -20.22 8.10
CA THR A 258 -7.28 -20.12 6.67
C THR A 258 -8.57 -20.83 6.30
N LYS A 259 -9.20 -21.53 7.25
CA LYS A 259 -10.52 -22.12 7.04
C LYS A 259 -11.57 -21.01 6.89
N SER A 260 -12.38 -21.13 5.85
CA SER A 260 -13.41 -20.16 5.54
C SER A 260 -14.74 -20.86 5.21
N LEU A 261 -15.82 -20.08 5.07
CA LEU A 261 -17.13 -20.63 4.73
C LEU A 261 -17.10 -21.30 3.34
N ILE A 262 -16.33 -20.71 2.42
CA ILE A 262 -16.14 -21.21 1.06
C ILE A 262 -15.12 -22.36 1.02
N TRP A 263 -14.07 -22.27 1.84
CA TRP A 263 -12.99 -23.26 1.90
C TRP A 263 -12.94 -23.95 3.27
N ARG A 264 -13.64 -25.09 3.37
CA ARG A 264 -13.65 -25.90 4.61
C ARG A 264 -12.29 -26.52 4.94
N LYS A 265 -11.41 -26.70 3.95
CA LYS A 265 -10.03 -27.20 4.14
C LYS A 265 -9.07 -26.03 4.35
N SER A 266 -8.12 -26.20 5.28
CA SER A 266 -7.00 -25.25 5.45
C SER A 266 -6.24 -25.11 4.14
N TRP A 267 -5.74 -23.91 3.86
CA TRP A 267 -4.92 -23.66 2.67
C TRP A 267 -3.57 -24.36 2.75
N TYR A 268 -3.05 -24.47 3.97
CA TYR A 268 -1.76 -25.03 4.29
C TYR A 268 -1.94 -26.38 5.01
N THR A 269 -0.98 -27.25 4.80
CA THR A 269 -0.78 -28.42 5.66
C THR A 269 -0.15 -27.98 6.99
N GLU A 270 -0.19 -28.83 8.01
CA GLU A 270 0.45 -28.53 9.31
C GLU A 270 1.93 -28.14 9.16
N ARG A 271 2.65 -28.85 8.29
CA ARG A 271 4.06 -28.56 7.97
C ARG A 271 4.23 -27.17 7.34
N GLU A 272 3.34 -26.81 6.41
CA GLU A 272 3.37 -25.49 5.79
C GLU A 272 2.96 -24.37 6.76
N GLU A 273 2.03 -24.64 7.70
CA GLU A 273 1.69 -23.70 8.78
C GLU A 273 2.90 -23.41 9.68
N VAL A 274 3.67 -24.44 10.05
CA VAL A 274 4.94 -24.29 10.78
C VAL A 274 5.92 -23.42 9.99
N ILE A 275 6.10 -23.69 8.69
CA ILE A 275 6.99 -22.88 7.84
C ILE A 275 6.53 -21.41 7.80
N MET A 276 5.23 -21.16 7.61
CA MET A 276 4.66 -19.81 7.52
C MET A 276 4.79 -19.02 8.82
N ILE A 277 4.52 -19.63 9.98
CA ILE A 277 4.65 -18.94 11.26
C ILE A 277 6.12 -18.63 11.55
N ASN A 278 7.00 -19.63 11.44
CA ASN A 278 8.39 -19.46 11.82
C ASN A 278 9.16 -18.55 10.85
N ARG A 279 8.89 -18.55 9.54
CA ARG A 279 9.55 -17.61 8.61
C ARG A 279 9.20 -16.15 8.90
N ILE A 280 7.95 -15.88 9.28
CA ILE A 280 7.45 -14.51 9.53
C ILE A 280 8.01 -13.99 10.84
N LEU A 281 8.02 -14.82 11.88
CA LEU A 281 8.61 -14.47 13.17
C LEU A 281 10.14 -14.41 13.11
N ARG A 282 10.79 -15.20 12.24
CA ARG A 282 12.24 -15.10 12.00
C ARG A 282 12.64 -13.81 11.28
N ASP A 283 11.82 -13.37 10.33
CA ASP A 283 12.01 -12.11 9.62
C ASP A 283 11.74 -10.89 10.51
N ASP A 284 10.71 -10.95 11.36
CA ASP A 284 10.32 -9.83 12.21
C ASP A 284 9.67 -10.30 13.53
N PRO A 285 10.47 -10.54 14.59
CA PRO A 285 9.97 -11.01 15.88
C PRO A 285 8.91 -10.09 16.48
N ALA A 286 8.95 -8.78 16.15
CA ALA A 286 7.98 -7.79 16.61
C ALA A 286 6.53 -8.14 16.26
N LYS A 287 6.30 -8.87 15.16
CA LYS A 287 4.97 -9.35 14.76
C LYS A 287 4.36 -10.32 15.77
N GLY A 288 5.20 -11.01 16.54
CA GLY A 288 4.79 -11.98 17.56
C GLY A 288 4.71 -11.43 18.98
N LEU A 289 5.20 -10.20 19.24
CA LEU A 289 5.32 -9.67 20.60
C LEU A 289 4.01 -9.07 21.13
N THR A 290 3.21 -8.43 20.27
CA THR A 290 1.96 -7.80 20.72
C THR A 290 0.76 -8.71 20.56
N ALA A 291 -0.14 -8.68 21.55
CA ALA A 291 -1.44 -9.32 21.43
C ALA A 291 -2.19 -8.76 20.22
N LEU A 292 -2.71 -9.65 19.36
CA LEU A 292 -3.28 -9.29 18.06
C LEU A 292 -4.48 -8.33 18.16
N LYS A 293 -5.16 -8.28 19.32
CA LYS A 293 -6.41 -7.53 19.54
C LYS A 293 -6.27 -6.34 20.49
N GLU A 294 -5.07 -6.00 20.92
CA GLU A 294 -4.92 -4.83 21.79
C GLU A 294 -5.28 -3.55 20.98
N PRO A 295 -6.27 -2.77 21.43
CA PRO A 295 -6.72 -1.61 20.68
C PRO A 295 -5.59 -0.58 20.61
N ALA A 296 -5.36 -0.04 19.42
CA ALA A 296 -4.52 1.14 19.31
C ALA A 296 -5.21 2.31 20.03
N THR A 297 -4.41 3.13 20.71
CA THR A 297 -4.85 4.27 21.50
C THR A 297 -4.43 5.58 20.86
N TRP A 298 -4.98 6.70 21.30
CA TRP A 298 -4.52 8.01 20.86
C TRP A 298 -3.05 8.28 21.26
N GLN A 299 -2.60 7.67 22.36
CA GLN A 299 -1.21 7.74 22.77
C GLN A 299 -0.28 7.06 21.75
N ASP A 300 -0.71 5.95 21.15
CA ASP A 300 0.05 5.28 20.08
C ASP A 300 0.19 6.17 18.83
N VAL A 301 -0.85 6.95 18.50
CA VAL A 301 -0.78 7.93 17.40
C VAL A 301 0.23 9.02 17.71
N LYS A 302 0.18 9.58 18.91
CA LYS A 302 1.15 10.59 19.35
C LYS A 302 2.57 10.04 19.33
N ASN A 303 2.77 8.80 19.77
CA ASN A 303 4.06 8.12 19.75
C ASN A 303 4.56 7.88 18.32
N ALA A 304 3.67 7.50 17.40
CA ALA A 304 4.00 7.31 15.98
C ALA A 304 4.41 8.63 15.32
N TRP A 305 3.67 9.72 15.56
CA TRP A 305 3.97 11.04 15.02
C TRP A 305 5.15 11.73 15.68
N SER A 306 5.51 11.33 16.90
CA SER A 306 6.70 11.85 17.58
C SER A 306 7.99 11.15 17.12
N ASP A 307 7.92 10.19 16.20
CA ASP A 307 9.09 9.49 15.68
C ASP A 307 9.76 10.28 14.54
N PRO A 308 10.96 10.86 14.77
CA PRO A 308 11.66 11.63 13.74
C PRO A 308 12.22 10.77 12.60
N SER A 309 12.30 9.43 12.75
CA SER A 309 12.85 8.55 11.71
C SER A 309 11.93 8.41 10.49
N LEU A 310 10.63 8.67 10.65
CA LEU A 310 9.62 8.45 9.60
C LEU A 310 9.21 9.73 8.85
N TRP A 311 9.41 10.92 9.44
CA TRP A 311 8.95 12.18 8.83
C TRP A 311 9.58 12.50 7.48
N GLY A 312 10.83 12.10 7.24
CA GLY A 312 11.41 12.25 5.90
C GLY A 312 10.73 11.34 4.87
N LEU A 313 10.32 10.13 5.24
CA LEU A 313 9.54 9.24 4.37
C LEU A 313 8.12 9.78 4.11
N TYR A 314 7.49 10.40 5.11
CA TYR A 314 6.23 11.10 4.94
C TYR A 314 6.37 12.28 3.98
N PHE A 315 7.41 13.10 4.15
CA PHE A 315 7.66 14.21 3.25
C PHE A 315 7.94 13.74 1.81
N ILE A 316 8.71 12.67 1.63
CA ILE A 316 8.87 11.99 0.33
C ILE A 316 7.52 11.59 -0.25
N GLY A 317 6.64 11.01 0.57
CA GLY A 317 5.28 10.65 0.16
C GLY A 317 4.46 11.83 -0.36
N LEU A 318 4.65 13.03 0.21
CA LEU A 318 3.98 14.25 -0.24
C LEU A 318 4.46 14.70 -1.62
N VAL A 319 5.77 14.68 -1.87
CA VAL A 319 6.37 15.37 -3.02
C VAL A 319 6.73 14.46 -4.20
N ALA A 320 7.14 13.22 -3.95
CA ALA A 320 7.79 12.36 -4.95
C ALA A 320 6.85 11.83 -6.05
N TYR A 321 5.54 11.83 -5.82
CA TYR A 321 4.56 11.38 -6.83
C TYR A 321 3.98 12.53 -7.65
N ILE A 322 4.20 13.78 -7.23
CA ILE A 322 3.69 14.97 -7.90
C ILE A 322 4.25 15.12 -9.34
N PRO A 323 5.55 14.91 -9.62
CA PRO A 323 6.11 15.18 -10.95
C PRO A 323 5.42 14.41 -12.10
N ALA A 324 5.01 13.16 -11.88
CA ALA A 324 4.39 12.33 -12.92
C ALA A 324 2.86 12.46 -12.97
N ALA A 325 2.21 12.82 -11.86
CA ALA A 325 0.75 12.76 -11.73
C ALA A 325 -0.03 13.67 -12.72
N PRO A 326 0.32 14.95 -12.92
CA PRO A 326 -0.37 15.81 -13.89
C PRO A 326 -0.18 15.33 -15.32
N VAL A 327 1.02 14.84 -15.66
CA VAL A 327 1.34 14.31 -16.99
C VAL A 327 0.46 13.10 -17.30
N GLN A 328 0.27 12.19 -16.33
CA GLN A 328 -0.64 11.05 -16.47
C GLN A 328 -2.10 11.48 -16.60
N ALA A 329 -2.57 12.38 -15.75
CA ALA A 329 -3.96 12.82 -15.73
C ALA A 329 -4.37 13.56 -17.02
N TYR A 330 -3.43 14.31 -17.62
CA TYR A 330 -3.66 15.08 -18.84
C TYR A 330 -3.15 14.38 -20.11
N LEU A 331 -2.72 13.11 -20.04
CA LEU A 331 -2.18 12.36 -21.17
C LEU A 331 -3.13 12.39 -22.38
N THR A 332 -4.37 11.91 -22.21
CA THR A 332 -5.37 11.84 -23.30
C THR A 332 -5.69 13.23 -23.88
N LEU A 333 -5.83 14.23 -23.01
CA LEU A 333 -6.10 15.60 -23.41
C LEU A 333 -4.94 16.20 -24.23
N THR A 334 -3.71 15.93 -23.81
CA THR A 334 -2.51 16.38 -24.50
C THR A 334 -2.38 15.68 -25.85
N LEU A 335 -2.64 14.38 -25.94
CA LEU A 335 -2.63 13.66 -27.22
C LEU A 335 -3.69 14.18 -28.20
N LYS A 336 -4.89 14.51 -27.72
CA LYS A 336 -5.95 15.07 -28.56
C LYS A 336 -5.65 16.49 -29.03
N ARG A 337 -5.25 17.38 -28.12
CA ARG A 337 -5.03 18.81 -28.44
C ARG A 337 -3.73 19.06 -29.20
N VAL A 338 -2.69 18.32 -28.84
CA VAL A 338 -1.32 18.59 -29.29
C VAL A 338 -0.84 17.54 -30.26
N GLY A 339 -1.15 16.26 -30.01
CA GLY A 339 -0.79 15.16 -30.89
C GLY A 339 -1.71 14.99 -32.10
N LYS A 340 -2.80 15.78 -32.18
CA LYS A 340 -3.84 15.72 -33.23
C LYS A 340 -4.42 14.31 -33.47
N PHE A 341 -4.32 13.43 -32.47
CA PHE A 341 -4.89 12.10 -32.52
C PHE A 341 -6.41 12.17 -32.35
N SER A 342 -7.13 11.24 -32.98
CA SER A 342 -8.58 11.09 -32.75
C SER A 342 -8.87 10.74 -31.29
N THR A 343 -10.11 10.92 -30.82
CA THR A 343 -10.50 10.53 -29.44
C THR A 343 -10.23 9.05 -29.19
N LEU A 344 -10.58 8.17 -30.14
CA LEU A 344 -10.33 6.74 -30.03
C LEU A 344 -8.83 6.42 -30.00
N ALA A 345 -8.04 7.01 -30.90
CA ALA A 345 -6.60 6.80 -30.92
C ALA A 345 -5.94 7.30 -29.62
N SER A 346 -6.33 8.47 -29.12
CA SER A 346 -5.79 9.05 -27.88
C SER A 346 -6.04 8.16 -26.65
N ASN A 347 -7.20 7.50 -26.59
CA ASN A 347 -7.53 6.56 -25.51
C ASN A 347 -6.74 5.25 -25.64
N LEU A 348 -6.59 4.70 -26.85
CA LEU A 348 -5.79 3.48 -27.06
C LEU A 348 -4.29 3.72 -26.77
N LEU A 349 -3.80 4.92 -27.04
CA LEU A 349 -2.43 5.33 -26.81
C LEU A 349 -2.07 5.49 -25.32
N THR A 350 -3.00 5.28 -24.38
CA THR A 350 -2.66 5.17 -22.95
C THR A 350 -2.19 3.77 -22.55
N ALA A 351 -2.47 2.74 -23.36
CA ALA A 351 -2.08 1.36 -23.04
C ALA A 351 -0.55 1.17 -22.93
N PRO A 352 0.30 1.77 -23.80
CA PRO A 352 1.74 1.65 -23.68
C PRO A 352 2.30 2.19 -22.36
N SER A 353 1.81 3.34 -21.87
CA SER A 353 2.29 3.90 -20.60
C SER A 353 1.88 3.03 -19.41
N ALA A 354 0.66 2.49 -19.43
CA ALA A 354 0.18 1.56 -18.41
C ALA A 354 1.01 0.27 -18.36
N ALA A 355 1.26 -0.35 -19.52
CA ALA A 355 2.09 -1.56 -19.62
C ALA A 355 3.54 -1.29 -19.16
N LEU A 356 4.11 -0.17 -19.60
CA LEU A 356 5.45 0.24 -19.19
C LEU A 356 5.51 0.44 -17.67
N GLN A 357 4.54 1.12 -17.06
CA GLN A 357 4.49 1.34 -15.61
C GLN A 357 4.44 0.03 -14.83
N ILE A 358 3.65 -0.95 -15.27
CA ILE A 358 3.56 -2.27 -14.62
C ILE A 358 4.94 -2.95 -14.65
N VAL A 359 5.58 -2.99 -15.82
CA VAL A 359 6.87 -3.65 -16.00
C VAL A 359 7.96 -2.95 -15.20
N THR A 360 8.08 -1.63 -15.31
CA THR A 360 9.12 -0.85 -14.64
C THR A 360 8.95 -0.85 -13.12
N MET A 361 7.73 -0.78 -12.60
CA MET A 361 7.45 -0.89 -11.17
C MET A 361 7.83 -2.26 -10.60
N LEU A 362 7.44 -3.36 -11.27
CA LEU A 362 7.78 -4.72 -10.82
C LEU A 362 9.29 -4.96 -10.88
N ALA A 363 9.95 -4.52 -11.96
CA ALA A 363 11.39 -4.60 -12.10
C ALA A 363 12.11 -3.80 -11.00
N LEU A 364 11.62 -2.61 -10.68
CA LEU A 364 12.19 -1.77 -9.63
C LEU A 364 12.05 -2.42 -8.25
N ALA A 365 10.87 -2.96 -7.93
CA ALA A 365 10.63 -3.66 -6.68
C ALA A 365 11.51 -4.90 -6.53
N TYR A 366 11.66 -5.69 -7.60
CA TYR A 366 12.55 -6.85 -7.60
C TYR A 366 14.02 -6.44 -7.42
N SER A 367 14.47 -5.40 -8.13
CA SER A 367 15.84 -4.88 -8.03
C SER A 367 16.15 -4.36 -6.63
N SER A 368 15.24 -3.56 -6.04
CA SER A 368 15.41 -3.00 -4.69
C SER A 368 15.58 -4.09 -3.63
N GLU A 369 14.84 -5.19 -3.79
CA GLU A 369 14.93 -6.33 -2.90
C GLU A 369 16.24 -7.12 -3.12
N TYR A 370 16.61 -7.40 -4.37
CA TYR A 370 17.84 -8.12 -4.69
C TYR A 370 19.10 -7.42 -4.14
N PHE A 371 19.16 -6.09 -4.25
CA PHE A 371 20.28 -5.29 -3.73
C PHE A 371 20.13 -4.87 -2.27
N ASN A 372 18.99 -5.19 -1.63
CA ASN A 372 18.62 -4.75 -0.30
C ASN A 372 18.83 -3.24 -0.07
N GLU A 373 18.38 -2.43 -1.04
CA GLU A 373 18.62 -0.99 -1.08
C GLU A 373 17.35 -0.29 -1.55
N ARG A 374 16.85 0.68 -0.77
CA ARG A 374 15.58 1.35 -1.07
C ARG A 374 15.77 2.73 -1.69
N THR A 375 16.67 3.56 -1.16
CA THR A 375 16.85 4.96 -1.59
C THR A 375 17.24 5.07 -3.07
N PHE A 376 18.30 4.41 -3.53
CA PHE A 376 18.81 4.55 -4.90
C PHE A 376 17.82 4.03 -5.94
N HIS A 377 17.05 3.00 -5.60
CA HIS A 377 15.97 2.51 -6.46
C HIS A 377 14.85 3.54 -6.59
N CYS A 378 14.42 4.19 -5.51
CA CYS A 378 13.44 5.27 -5.60
C CYS A 378 14.00 6.48 -6.37
N LEU A 379 15.26 6.85 -6.12
CA LEU A 379 15.96 7.92 -6.84
C LEU A 379 16.04 7.64 -8.35
N PHE A 380 16.19 6.39 -8.77
CA PHE A 380 16.18 6.04 -10.18
C PHE A 380 14.89 6.47 -10.88
N GLY A 381 13.73 6.35 -10.21
CA GLY A 381 12.45 6.83 -10.75
C GLY A 381 12.38 8.34 -10.95
N GLU A 382 13.03 9.11 -10.06
CA GLU A 382 13.12 10.57 -10.18
C GLU A 382 14.12 10.98 -11.27
N ILE A 383 15.30 10.35 -11.29
CA ILE A 383 16.32 10.58 -12.31
C ILE A 383 15.82 10.19 -13.70
N TRP A 384 14.95 9.18 -13.81
CA TRP A 384 14.26 8.82 -15.05
C TRP A 384 13.35 9.96 -15.55
N SER A 385 12.61 10.60 -14.65
CA SER A 385 11.61 11.62 -14.99
C SER A 385 12.23 12.98 -15.31
N LEU A 386 13.37 13.33 -14.71
CA LEU A 386 14.04 14.62 -14.87
C LEU A 386 14.42 14.99 -16.31
N PRO A 387 15.16 14.16 -17.09
CA PRO A 387 15.50 14.49 -18.47
C PRO A 387 14.26 14.54 -19.36
N LEU A 388 13.24 13.73 -19.07
CA LEU A 388 12.01 13.69 -19.85
C LEU A 388 11.14 14.95 -19.64
N LEU A 389 10.98 15.41 -18.40
CA LEU A 389 10.31 16.67 -18.08
C LEU A 389 11.08 17.86 -18.67
N THR A 390 12.42 17.81 -18.62
CA THR A 390 13.28 18.83 -19.24
C THR A 390 13.10 18.83 -20.77
N ALA A 391 13.00 17.66 -21.40
CA ALA A 391 12.74 17.54 -22.82
C ALA A 391 11.35 18.11 -23.22
N LEU A 392 10.33 17.98 -22.37
CA LEU A 392 9.03 18.62 -22.60
C LEU A 392 9.10 20.16 -22.62
N LEU A 393 10.04 20.76 -21.89
CA LEU A 393 10.25 22.21 -21.89
C LEU A 393 10.98 22.71 -23.15
N THR A 394 11.89 21.90 -23.69
CA THR A 394 12.74 22.27 -24.82
C THR A 394 12.17 21.88 -26.18
N LEU A 395 11.16 21.00 -26.20
CA LEU A 395 10.46 20.63 -27.42
C LEU A 395 9.78 21.87 -28.06
N PRO A 396 9.93 22.05 -29.38
CA PRO A 396 9.14 23.03 -30.12
C PRO A 396 7.65 22.78 -29.90
N ASP A 397 6.88 23.86 -29.83
CA ASP A 397 5.45 23.78 -29.56
C ASP A 397 4.75 22.97 -30.67
N GLU A 398 5.03 23.27 -31.93
CA GLU A 398 4.43 22.58 -33.07
C GLU A 398 5.33 21.50 -33.69
N GLY A 399 4.68 20.46 -34.25
CA GLY A 399 5.35 19.30 -34.84
C GLY A 399 5.78 18.24 -33.83
N ARG A 400 6.35 17.13 -34.33
CA ARG A 400 6.90 16.02 -33.53
C ARG A 400 5.89 15.34 -32.58
N GLU A 401 4.66 15.14 -33.05
CA GLU A 401 3.56 14.51 -32.29
C GLU A 401 3.97 13.17 -31.68
N TRP A 402 4.65 12.31 -32.44
CA TRP A 402 5.17 11.03 -31.97
C TRP A 402 6.32 11.15 -30.95
N GLY A 403 7.17 12.18 -31.08
CA GLY A 403 8.23 12.45 -30.11
C GLY A 403 7.64 12.90 -28.77
N ARG A 404 6.64 13.78 -28.81
CA ARG A 404 5.89 14.21 -27.63
C ARG A 404 5.11 13.06 -27.00
N PHE A 405 4.42 12.25 -27.80
CA PHE A 405 3.78 11.02 -27.35
C PHE A 405 4.76 10.10 -26.62
N SER A 406 5.95 9.87 -27.20
CA SER A 406 6.97 9.00 -26.61
C SER A 406 7.43 9.52 -25.25
N ILE A 407 7.71 10.81 -25.13
CA ILE A 407 8.18 11.41 -23.87
C ILE A 407 7.10 11.39 -22.80
N ILE A 408 5.86 11.77 -23.13
CA ILE A 408 4.74 11.74 -22.18
C ILE A 408 4.46 10.28 -21.76
N THR A 409 4.57 9.32 -22.67
CA THR A 409 4.44 7.88 -22.38
C THR A 409 5.53 7.40 -21.42
N LEU A 410 6.79 7.82 -21.62
CA LEU A 410 7.91 7.44 -20.75
C LEU A 410 7.83 8.08 -19.35
N ILE A 411 7.30 9.31 -19.24
CA ILE A 411 7.02 9.94 -17.93
C ILE A 411 5.85 9.23 -17.25
N SER A 412 4.79 8.94 -18.00
CA SER A 412 3.61 8.27 -17.45
C SER A 412 3.91 6.83 -17.02
N GLY A 413 4.76 6.13 -17.77
CA GLY A 413 5.22 4.77 -17.52
C GLY A 413 6.46 4.67 -16.64
N TYR A 414 6.83 5.74 -15.92
CA TYR A 414 8.01 5.76 -15.07
C TYR A 414 8.00 4.64 -14.01
N PRO A 415 9.17 4.24 -13.49
CA PRO A 415 9.27 3.25 -12.42
C PRO A 415 8.55 3.73 -11.14
N TYR A 416 7.29 3.35 -10.97
CA TYR A 416 6.46 3.81 -9.85
C TYR A 416 6.91 3.13 -8.54
N PHE A 417 7.50 3.90 -7.63
CA PHE A 417 8.14 3.38 -6.41
C PHE A 417 7.29 3.48 -5.14
N HIS A 418 6.00 3.81 -5.22
CA HIS A 418 5.11 3.84 -4.05
C HIS A 418 5.07 2.53 -3.25
N PRO A 419 5.02 1.34 -3.87
CA PRO A 419 5.08 0.08 -3.12
C PRO A 419 6.35 -0.06 -2.25
N LEU A 420 7.49 0.42 -2.75
CA LEU A 420 8.78 0.37 -2.04
C LEU A 420 8.78 1.32 -0.85
N VAL A 421 8.30 2.56 -1.01
CA VAL A 421 8.23 3.52 0.10
C VAL A 421 7.22 3.05 1.15
N SER A 422 6.09 2.47 0.73
CA SER A 422 5.10 1.91 1.65
C SER A 422 5.64 0.73 2.45
N SER A 423 6.40 -0.19 1.83
CA SER A 423 7.06 -1.28 2.56
C SER A 423 8.18 -0.75 3.44
N TRP A 424 8.95 0.25 3.00
CA TRP A 424 10.03 0.88 3.75
C TRP A 424 9.55 1.54 5.05
N ILE A 425 8.38 2.19 5.05
CA ILE A 425 7.76 2.73 6.27
C ILE A 425 7.35 1.61 7.22
N SER A 426 6.77 0.53 6.69
CA SER A 426 6.40 -0.64 7.47
C SER A 426 7.64 -1.29 8.11
N GLU A 427 8.72 -1.42 7.34
CA GLU A 427 10.01 -1.93 7.78
C GLU A 427 10.60 -1.05 8.89
N ASN A 428 10.55 0.28 8.80
CA ASN A 428 11.18 1.15 9.79
C ASN A 428 10.34 1.44 11.05
N SER A 429 9.06 1.04 11.07
CA SER A 429 8.17 1.31 12.21
C SER A 429 8.32 0.33 13.39
N PHE A 430 8.98 -0.82 13.20
CA PHE A 430 9.17 -1.96 14.13
C PHE A 430 7.90 -2.48 14.83
N ASP A 431 7.28 -1.69 15.70
CA ASP A 431 6.05 -2.02 16.44
C ASP A 431 4.82 -2.19 15.52
N VAL A 432 3.95 -3.16 15.83
CA VAL A 432 2.79 -3.53 15.03
C VAL A 432 1.70 -2.44 15.03
N LYS A 433 1.43 -1.81 16.18
CA LYS A 433 0.44 -0.71 16.29
C LYS A 433 0.94 0.53 15.56
N LYS A 434 2.21 0.88 15.78
CA LYS A 434 2.87 2.01 15.14
C LYS A 434 2.93 1.84 13.62
N ARG A 435 3.19 0.62 13.13
CA ARG A 435 3.18 0.28 11.70
C ARG A 435 1.85 0.59 11.02
N ALA A 436 0.72 0.23 11.65
CA ALA A 436 -0.61 0.53 11.12
C ALA A 436 -0.84 2.04 11.00
N ILE A 437 -0.51 2.79 12.05
CA ILE A 437 -0.68 4.24 12.12
C ILE A 437 0.26 4.95 11.13
N ALA A 438 1.50 4.50 11.01
CA ALA A 438 2.49 5.04 10.09
C ALA A 438 2.07 4.82 8.62
N ALA A 439 1.56 3.63 8.29
CA ALA A 439 1.04 3.34 6.95
C ALA A 439 -0.16 4.23 6.59
N ALA A 440 -1.11 4.42 7.52
CA ALA A 440 -2.24 5.32 7.33
C ALA A 440 -1.80 6.79 7.20
N THR A 441 -0.88 7.25 8.06
CA THR A 441 -0.32 8.61 8.00
C THR A 441 0.36 8.86 6.66
N TYR A 442 1.16 7.91 6.18
CA TYR A 442 1.79 7.98 4.88
C TYR A 442 0.77 8.08 3.75
N ASN A 443 -0.25 7.20 3.74
CA ASN A 443 -1.26 7.20 2.69
C ASN A 443 -2.04 8.53 2.64
N VAL A 444 -2.39 9.08 3.81
CA VAL A 444 -3.01 10.42 3.91
C VAL A 444 -2.14 11.48 3.27
N ILE A 445 -0.84 11.49 3.56
CA ILE A 445 0.10 12.49 3.04
C ILE A 445 0.33 12.33 1.53
N VAL A 446 0.39 11.09 1.02
CA VAL A 446 0.45 10.81 -0.43
C VAL A 446 -0.77 11.37 -1.15
N GLN A 447 -1.95 11.19 -0.57
CA GLN A 447 -3.19 11.68 -1.15
C GLN A 447 -3.28 13.22 -1.12
N MET A 448 -2.75 13.88 -0.09
CA MET A 448 -2.57 15.34 -0.09
C MET A 448 -1.63 15.80 -1.21
N GLY A 449 -0.57 15.03 -1.48
CA GLY A 449 0.31 15.26 -2.64
C GLY A 449 -0.43 15.14 -3.96
N SER A 450 -1.30 14.13 -4.10
CA SER A 450 -2.15 13.94 -5.28
C SER A 450 -3.09 15.13 -5.49
N VAL A 451 -3.77 15.61 -4.45
CA VAL A 451 -4.62 16.82 -4.51
C VAL A 451 -3.79 18.02 -4.96
N THR A 452 -2.60 18.22 -4.40
CA THR A 452 -1.68 19.30 -4.79
C THR A 452 -1.28 19.19 -6.27
N SER A 453 -0.98 17.99 -6.75
CA SER A 453 -0.58 17.75 -8.13
C SER A 453 -1.67 18.13 -9.14
N SER A 454 -2.95 17.86 -8.81
CA SER A 454 -4.10 18.17 -9.68
C SER A 454 -4.23 19.67 -10.00
N GLN A 455 -3.60 20.50 -9.17
CA GLN A 455 -3.64 21.96 -9.23
C GLN A 455 -2.44 22.57 -9.99
N ILE A 456 -1.51 21.77 -10.52
CA ILE A 456 -0.31 22.28 -11.19
C ILE A 456 -0.60 22.66 -12.65
N TYR A 457 -1.28 21.79 -13.41
CA TYR A 457 -1.64 22.08 -14.80
C TYR A 457 -2.87 22.99 -14.85
N ARG A 458 -2.73 24.15 -15.48
CA ARG A 458 -3.77 25.18 -15.54
C ARG A 458 -4.14 25.54 -16.96
N LYS A 459 -5.38 26.01 -17.15
CA LYS A 459 -5.94 26.37 -18.47
C LYS A 459 -5.12 27.44 -19.19
N TRP A 460 -4.56 28.41 -18.47
CA TRP A 460 -3.74 29.49 -19.04
C TRP A 460 -2.36 29.02 -19.54
N ASP A 461 -1.90 27.85 -19.07
CA ASP A 461 -0.62 27.25 -19.46
C ASP A 461 -0.81 26.16 -20.54
N ALA A 462 -2.05 25.91 -20.94
CA ALA A 462 -2.37 24.97 -22.01
C ALA A 462 -1.89 25.50 -23.38
N PRO A 463 -1.58 24.60 -24.35
CA PRO A 463 -1.72 23.14 -24.27
C PRO A 463 -0.41 22.41 -23.89
N TYR A 464 0.70 23.12 -23.73
CA TYR A 464 2.03 22.52 -23.49
C TYR A 464 2.45 22.49 -22.01
N TYR A 465 1.73 23.23 -21.16
CA TYR A 465 1.93 23.27 -19.71
C TYR A 465 3.37 23.57 -19.29
N LYS A 466 4.04 24.52 -19.97
CA LYS A 466 5.46 24.83 -19.76
C LYS A 466 5.74 25.33 -18.35
N ASN A 467 4.87 26.16 -17.77
CA ASN A 467 5.07 26.64 -16.40
C ASN A 467 4.80 25.53 -15.39
N GLY A 468 3.76 24.71 -15.61
CA GLY A 468 3.51 23.50 -14.84
C GLY A 468 4.72 22.56 -14.85
N ASN A 469 5.29 22.29 -16.01
CA ASN A 469 6.48 21.45 -16.16
C ASN A 469 7.71 22.00 -15.43
N LYS A 470 7.92 23.33 -15.39
CA LYS A 470 8.98 23.93 -14.56
C LYS A 470 8.76 23.65 -13.07
N VAL A 471 7.52 23.80 -12.59
CA VAL A 471 7.15 23.48 -11.20
C VAL A 471 7.39 22.00 -10.90
N LEU A 472 7.01 21.10 -11.81
CA LEU A 472 7.25 19.66 -11.66
C LEU A 472 8.75 19.33 -11.54
N ILE A 473 9.61 19.97 -12.34
CA ILE A 473 11.07 19.81 -12.23
C ILE A 473 11.57 20.34 -10.89
N SER A 474 11.09 21.48 -10.41
CA SER A 474 11.49 22.01 -9.09
C SER A 474 11.10 21.06 -7.95
N ILE A 475 9.90 20.48 -7.99
CA ILE A 475 9.42 19.51 -7.00
C ILE A 475 10.21 18.19 -7.09
N LEU A 476 10.57 17.75 -8.30
CA LEU A 476 11.44 16.59 -8.51
C LEU A 476 12.82 16.81 -7.91
N CYS A 477 13.45 17.96 -8.14
CA CYS A 477 14.74 18.27 -7.51
C CYS A 477 14.63 18.27 -5.98
N LEU A 478 13.53 18.78 -5.44
CA LEU A 478 13.24 18.72 -4.00
C LEU A 478 13.08 17.28 -3.50
N SER A 479 12.40 16.40 -4.25
CA SER A 479 12.24 14.99 -3.86
C SER A 479 13.57 14.24 -3.87
N VAL A 480 14.45 14.50 -4.86
CA VAL A 480 15.82 13.94 -4.89
C VAL A 480 16.61 14.34 -3.64
N VAL A 481 16.56 15.62 -3.26
CA VAL A 481 17.20 16.09 -2.02
C VAL A 481 16.58 15.41 -0.79
N ALA A 482 15.26 15.25 -0.76
CA ALA A 482 14.57 14.58 0.35
C ALA A 482 14.98 13.11 0.51
N PHE A 483 15.10 12.36 -0.60
CA PHE A 483 15.59 10.97 -0.58
C PHE A 483 17.02 10.87 -0.02
N LEU A 484 17.93 11.72 -0.51
CA LEU A 484 19.31 11.74 -0.03
C LEU A 484 19.39 12.14 1.45
N ALA A 485 18.66 13.18 1.85
CA ALA A 485 18.61 13.62 3.24
C ALA A 485 18.09 12.52 4.17
N GLN A 486 17.00 11.85 3.78
CA GLN A 486 16.44 10.73 4.55
C GLN A 486 17.42 9.58 4.66
N ARG A 487 18.12 9.23 3.58
CA ARG A 487 19.17 8.20 3.62
C ARG A 487 20.26 8.54 4.62
N PHE A 488 20.84 9.74 4.52
CA PHE A 488 21.91 10.17 5.42
C PHE A 488 21.44 10.23 6.87
N TRP A 489 20.19 10.63 7.11
CA TRP A 489 19.57 10.62 8.43
C TRP A 489 19.48 9.20 9.01
N LEU A 490 18.98 8.22 8.25
CA LEU A 490 18.88 6.83 8.71
C LEU A 490 20.25 6.18 8.92
N ILE A 491 21.23 6.48 8.06
CA ILE A 491 22.63 6.04 8.25
C ILE A 491 23.21 6.64 9.54
N HIS A 492 22.98 7.93 9.79
CA HIS A 492 23.43 8.60 11.01
C HIS A 492 22.81 7.96 12.26
N LEU A 493 21.50 7.69 12.24
CA LEU A 493 20.81 7.00 13.34
C LEU A 493 21.38 5.60 13.57
N ASN A 494 21.62 4.83 12.51
CA ASN A 494 22.25 3.51 12.61
C ASN A 494 23.67 3.60 13.19
N LYS A 495 24.48 4.55 12.73
CA LYS A 495 25.85 4.75 13.24
C LYS A 495 25.85 5.06 14.74
N LYS A 496 25.01 5.99 15.18
CA LYS A 496 24.86 6.33 16.61
C LYS A 496 24.45 5.12 17.45
N LYS A 497 23.53 4.29 16.94
CA LYS A 497 23.11 3.06 17.61
C LYS A 497 24.21 2.01 17.68
N ILE A 498 25.02 1.89 16.63
CA ILE A 498 26.17 0.97 16.60
C ILE A 498 27.20 1.41 17.65
N GLU A 499 27.57 2.69 17.69
CA GLU A 499 28.52 3.23 18.67
C GLU A 499 28.06 2.98 20.12
N GLN A 500 26.77 3.20 20.41
CA GLN A 500 26.19 2.93 21.73
C GLN A 500 26.13 1.41 22.05
N TRP A 501 25.78 0.59 21.06
CA TRP A 501 25.74 -0.87 21.21
C TRP A 501 27.14 -1.44 21.49
N GLU A 502 28.17 -0.96 20.79
CA GLU A 502 29.55 -1.43 20.95
C GLU A 502 30.13 -1.13 22.34
N GLN A 503 29.66 -0.06 23.00
CA GLN A 503 30.04 0.29 24.37
C GLN A 503 29.47 -0.66 25.45
N MET A 504 28.44 -1.45 25.12
CA MET A 504 27.82 -2.40 26.06
C MET A 504 28.61 -3.71 26.17
N THR A 505 28.68 -4.25 27.39
CA THR A 505 29.26 -5.58 27.65
C THR A 505 28.38 -6.68 27.03
N ALA A 506 28.92 -7.89 26.87
CA ALA A 506 28.16 -9.02 26.32
C ALA A 506 26.93 -9.38 27.17
N GLU A 507 27.05 -9.29 28.50
CA GLU A 507 25.95 -9.51 29.45
C GLU A 507 24.86 -8.45 29.29
N GLN A 508 25.25 -7.17 29.23
CA GLN A 508 24.30 -6.07 29.01
C GLN A 508 23.58 -6.20 27.66
N LYS A 509 24.26 -6.66 26.61
CA LYS A 509 23.64 -6.89 25.30
C LYS A 509 22.58 -7.98 25.35
N LEU A 510 22.87 -9.08 26.06
CA LEU A 510 21.94 -10.19 26.21
C LEU A 510 20.73 -9.80 27.06
N GLU A 511 20.96 -9.14 28.20
CA GLU A 511 19.90 -8.59 29.05
C GLU A 511 19.02 -7.62 28.27
N TYR A 512 19.64 -6.69 27.53
CA TYR A 512 18.91 -5.77 26.68
C TYR A 512 18.03 -6.51 25.68
N GLN A 513 18.55 -7.49 24.93
CA GLN A 513 17.77 -8.21 23.91
C GLN A 513 16.61 -9.03 24.46
N THR A 514 16.77 -9.58 25.65
CA THR A 514 15.78 -10.45 26.32
C THR A 514 14.68 -9.65 27.03
N ASP A 515 14.88 -8.36 27.27
CA ASP A 515 13.87 -7.45 27.80
C ASP A 515 12.74 -7.19 26.79
N LYS A 516 11.66 -7.98 26.92
CA LYS A 516 10.45 -7.90 26.09
C LYS A 516 9.63 -6.64 26.36
N GLU A 517 9.53 -6.22 27.63
CA GLU A 517 8.69 -5.09 28.03
C GLU A 517 9.26 -3.79 27.47
N GLN A 518 10.57 -3.54 27.66
CA GLN A 518 11.22 -2.39 27.04
C GLN A 518 11.23 -2.50 25.52
N ARG A 519 11.20 -3.71 24.94
CA ARG A 519 11.15 -3.86 23.49
C ARG A 519 9.86 -3.35 22.88
N GLU A 520 8.74 -3.63 23.53
CA GLU A 520 7.44 -3.11 23.12
C GLU A 520 7.37 -1.59 23.26
N ILE A 521 7.96 -1.03 24.31
CA ILE A 521 7.97 0.43 24.57
C ILE A 521 8.87 1.17 23.57
N ASP A 522 10.12 0.74 23.42
CA ASP A 522 11.11 1.47 22.62
C ASP A 522 10.96 1.22 21.12
N GLY A 523 10.52 0.02 20.74
CA GLY A 523 10.33 -0.40 19.35
C GLY A 523 11.55 -0.11 18.47
N ASN A 524 11.38 0.79 17.49
CA ASN A 524 12.45 1.16 16.56
C ASN A 524 13.51 2.10 17.15
N LYS A 525 13.39 2.56 18.41
CA LYS A 525 14.42 3.35 19.10
C LYS A 525 15.56 2.49 19.64
N ARG A 526 15.32 1.18 19.79
CA ARG A 526 16.29 0.27 20.41
C ARG A 526 17.63 0.23 19.70
N LEU A 527 18.67 -0.04 20.49
CA LEU A 527 20.06 -0.12 20.05
C LEU A 527 20.36 -1.36 19.20
N ASP A 528 19.50 -2.39 19.25
CA ASP A 528 19.59 -3.61 18.46
C ASP A 528 18.72 -3.57 17.18
N PHE A 529 17.97 -2.49 16.97
CA PHE A 529 17.22 -2.25 15.74
C PHE A 529 18.07 -1.48 14.72
N ARG A 530 18.02 -1.89 13.45
CA ARG A 530 18.71 -1.21 12.34
C ARG A 530 17.66 -0.74 11.32
N PHE A 531 17.71 0.54 10.99
CA PHE A 531 16.86 1.13 9.97
C PHE A 531 17.32 0.65 8.58
N ALA A 532 16.36 0.24 7.75
CA ALA A 532 16.59 0.05 6.33
C ALA A 532 16.70 1.42 5.65
N TYR A 533 17.52 1.54 4.61
CA TYR A 533 17.67 2.77 3.84
C TYR A 533 17.74 2.52 2.33
#